data_AF-A0A6P0N4M9-F1
#
_entry.id   AF-A0A6P0N4M9-F1
#
_cell.length_a   1.000
_cell.length_b   1.000
_cell.length_c   1.000
_cell.angle_alpha   90.00
_cell.angle_beta   90.00
_cell.angle_gamma   90.00
#
_symmetry.space_group_name_H-M   'P 1'
#
loop_
_entity.id
_entity.type
_entity.pdbx_description
1 polymer ?
#
loop_
_entity_poly.entity_id
_entity_poly.type
_entity_poly.pdbx_seq_one_letter_code
_entity_poly.pdbx_strand_id
1 'polypeptide(L)'
;LTLIQEPANLALLLGLLIGALNLGKTLIPEIVLQALERLAACTTPMILFFVGISLKPKTLQLRKILLILLVRSAVGFWFSAAVLILFKPDTLAEMLLAVVFPQSGCSLWPLLYASQINMLDQEQHRRTHPTFDTEFALGLLTTSIPISIGVNLIIFSNSEFFILPSHLGLVGCILLLLFSIAKGINRESGIGNRESGIGKRESGRENRE
;
A
#
# COMPACT_ATOMS: atom_id res chain seq x y z
N LEU A 1 6.19 -14.96 19.91
CA LEU A 1 4.93 -15.04 20.69
C LEU A 1 4.14 -13.74 20.65
N THR A 2 4.82 -12.59 20.74
CA THR A 2 4.26 -11.23 20.59
C THR A 2 3.42 -11.04 19.31
N LEU A 3 3.77 -11.74 18.23
CA LEU A 3 3.05 -11.79 16.95
C LEU A 3 1.56 -12.12 17.03
N ILE A 4 1.26 -13.21 17.74
CA ILE A 4 -0.09 -13.76 17.86
C ILE A 4 -0.88 -12.90 18.84
N GLN A 5 -0.21 -12.25 19.78
CA GLN A 5 -0.84 -11.43 20.81
C GLN A 5 -1.32 -10.07 20.30
N GLU A 6 -0.98 -9.67 19.07
CA GLU A 6 -1.56 -8.48 18.48
C GLU A 6 -3.07 -8.67 18.24
N PRO A 7 -3.92 -7.71 18.67
CA PRO A 7 -5.37 -7.86 18.66
C PRO A 7 -5.93 -8.08 17.24
N ALA A 8 -5.28 -7.48 16.22
CA ALA A 8 -5.66 -7.67 14.83
C ALA A 8 -5.42 -9.11 14.33
N ASN A 9 -4.29 -9.72 14.70
CA ASN A 9 -3.95 -11.08 14.28
C ASN A 9 -4.84 -12.11 14.99
N LEU A 10 -5.16 -11.88 16.27
CA LEU A 10 -6.15 -12.67 17.00
C LEU A 10 -7.54 -12.63 16.35
N ALA A 11 -8.01 -11.43 15.97
CA ALA A 11 -9.28 -11.27 15.30
C ALA A 11 -9.32 -11.99 13.94
N LEU A 12 -8.23 -11.91 13.16
CA LEU A 12 -8.11 -12.62 11.88
C LEU A 12 -8.19 -14.13 12.07
N LEU A 13 -7.44 -14.67 13.05
CA LEU A 13 -7.39 -16.10 13.33
C LEU A 13 -8.73 -16.61 13.85
N LEU A 14 -9.41 -15.83 14.70
CA LEU A 14 -10.76 -16.11 15.16
C LEU A 14 -11.77 -16.15 14.00
N GLY A 15 -11.73 -15.16 13.11
CA GLY A 15 -12.60 -15.10 11.93
C GLY A 15 -12.38 -16.29 10.99
N LEU A 16 -11.12 -16.67 10.76
CA LEU A 16 -10.76 -17.81 9.93
C LEU A 16 -11.25 -19.13 10.54
N LEU A 17 -11.15 -19.27 11.86
CA LEU A 17 -11.64 -20.43 12.61
C LEU A 17 -13.17 -20.55 12.55
N ILE A 18 -13.89 -19.44 12.74
CA ILE A 18 -15.36 -19.39 12.65
C ILE A 18 -15.83 -19.75 11.23
N GLY A 19 -15.15 -19.23 10.21
CA GLY A 19 -15.42 -19.54 8.80
C GLY A 19 -15.12 -21.00 8.46
N ALA A 20 -13.97 -21.52 8.85
CA ALA A 20 -13.56 -22.90 8.58
C ALA A 20 -14.47 -23.95 9.22
N LEU A 21 -15.02 -23.65 10.41
CA LEU A 21 -15.93 -24.53 11.13
C LEU A 21 -17.41 -24.31 10.75
N ASN A 22 -17.70 -23.38 9.83
CA ASN A 22 -19.06 -23.01 9.40
C ASN A 22 -20.00 -22.64 10.57
N LEU A 23 -19.43 -22.13 11.67
CA LEU A 23 -20.13 -21.83 12.93
C LEU A 23 -20.92 -20.52 12.89
N GLY A 24 -20.73 -19.72 11.84
CA GLY A 24 -21.30 -18.36 11.75
C GLY A 24 -22.82 -18.32 11.84
N LYS A 25 -23.53 -19.33 11.32
CA LYS A 25 -25.00 -19.37 11.29
C LYS A 25 -25.65 -19.92 12.56
N THR A 26 -24.86 -20.58 13.41
CA THR A 26 -25.36 -21.28 14.61
C THR A 26 -24.95 -20.61 15.91
N LEU A 27 -23.79 -19.93 15.95
CA LEU A 27 -23.27 -19.30 17.18
C LEU A 27 -23.44 -17.79 17.27
N ILE A 28 -23.60 -17.07 16.15
CA ILE A 28 -23.63 -15.60 16.16
C ILE A 28 -25.09 -15.13 16.13
N PRO A 29 -25.60 -14.47 17.18
CA PRO A 29 -26.94 -13.88 17.15
C PRO A 29 -27.04 -12.84 16.04
N GLU A 30 -28.18 -12.77 15.36
CA GLU A 30 -28.48 -11.81 14.28
C GLU A 30 -28.12 -10.36 14.67
N ILE A 31 -28.35 -9.99 15.94
CA ILE A 31 -28.05 -8.68 16.51
C ILE A 31 -26.55 -8.36 16.46
N VAL A 32 -25.70 -9.35 16.76
CA VAL A 32 -24.24 -9.19 16.74
C VAL A 32 -23.76 -9.05 15.31
N LEU A 33 -24.32 -9.84 14.38
CA LEU A 33 -23.98 -9.75 12.96
C LEU A 33 -24.31 -8.37 12.38
N GLN A 34 -25.52 -7.86 12.63
CA GLN A 34 -25.94 -6.53 12.19
C GLN A 34 -25.10 -5.41 12.82
N ALA A 35 -24.71 -5.55 14.09
CA ALA A 35 -23.80 -4.61 14.74
C ALA A 35 -22.41 -4.64 14.10
N LEU A 36 -21.88 -5.83 13.78
CA LEU A 36 -20.59 -5.99 13.11
C LEU A 36 -20.59 -5.37 11.71
N GLU A 37 -21.65 -5.58 10.93
CA GLU A 37 -21.79 -5.02 9.58
C GLU A 37 -21.82 -3.48 9.62
N ARG A 38 -22.58 -2.89 10.55
CA ARG A 38 -22.62 -1.43 10.73
C ARG A 38 -21.28 -0.87 11.20
N LEU A 39 -20.58 -1.58 12.08
CA LEU A 39 -19.25 -1.20 12.55
C LEU A 39 -18.21 -1.28 11.41
N ALA A 40 -18.25 -2.34 10.61
CA ALA A 40 -17.37 -2.52 9.44
C ALA A 40 -17.60 -1.43 8.39
N ALA A 41 -18.87 -1.08 8.13
CA ALA A 41 -19.24 0.01 7.22
C ALA A 41 -18.69 1.37 7.68
N CYS A 42 -18.62 1.62 9.00
CA CYS A 42 -18.06 2.85 9.57
C CYS A 42 -16.53 2.84 9.65
N THR A 43 -15.91 1.65 9.77
CA THR A 43 -14.46 1.49 9.92
C THR A 43 -13.70 1.95 8.69
N THR A 44 -14.21 1.65 7.49
CA THR A 44 -13.56 2.02 6.22
C THR A 44 -13.36 3.55 6.07
N PRO A 45 -14.41 4.40 6.19
CA PRO A 45 -14.23 5.85 6.12
C PRO A 45 -13.45 6.41 7.30
N MET A 46 -13.57 5.82 8.51
CA MET A 46 -12.81 6.27 9.67
C MET A 46 -11.30 6.04 9.49
N ILE A 47 -10.89 4.88 8.98
CA ILE A 47 -9.48 4.58 8.66
C ILE A 47 -8.98 5.55 7.60
N LEU A 48 -9.72 5.74 6.50
CA LEU A 48 -9.39 6.68 5.43
C LEU A 48 -9.20 8.12 5.96
N PHE A 49 -10.09 8.59 6.82
CA PHE A 49 -10.03 9.91 7.43
C PHE A 49 -8.83 10.07 8.37
N PHE A 50 -8.62 9.10 9.27
CA PHE A 50 -7.51 9.13 10.24
C PHE A 50 -6.15 9.09 9.54
N VAL A 51 -6.02 8.21 8.55
CA VAL A 51 -4.86 8.09 7.67
C VAL A 51 -4.61 9.38 6.89
N GLY A 52 -5.67 9.99 6.34
CA GLY A 52 -5.58 11.23 5.57
C GLY A 52 -5.09 12.43 6.39
N ILE A 53 -5.49 12.53 7.66
CA ILE A 53 -5.08 13.61 8.58
C ILE A 53 -3.68 13.39 9.15
N SER A 54 -3.29 12.12 9.38
CA SER A 54 -2.00 11.79 9.98
C SER A 54 -0.81 12.00 9.03
N LEU A 55 -1.07 12.09 7.72
CA LEU A 55 -0.05 12.37 6.72
C LEU A 55 0.43 13.82 6.83
N LYS A 56 1.73 14.00 7.10
CA LYS A 56 2.44 15.27 6.87
C LYS A 56 3.03 15.23 5.46
N PRO A 57 2.36 15.78 4.42
CA PRO A 57 2.81 15.60 3.05
C PRO A 57 4.08 16.41 2.79
N LYS A 58 5.24 15.74 2.79
CA LYS A 58 6.40 16.22 2.03
C LYS A 58 6.17 15.81 0.58
N THR A 59 5.78 16.76 -0.27
CA THR A 59 5.39 16.53 -1.68
C THR A 59 6.37 15.65 -2.47
N LEU A 60 7.67 15.81 -2.22
CA LEU A 60 8.72 15.05 -2.91
C LEU A 60 8.82 13.58 -2.45
N GLN A 61 8.47 13.29 -1.19
CA GLN A 61 8.42 11.93 -0.66
C GLN A 61 7.12 11.21 -1.05
N LEU A 62 6.00 11.93 -1.03
CA LEU A 62 4.69 11.39 -1.44
C LEU A 62 4.72 10.89 -2.90
N ARG A 63 5.37 11.63 -3.81
CA ARG A 63 5.54 11.20 -5.20
C ARG A 63 6.33 9.88 -5.30
N LYS A 64 7.39 9.71 -4.52
CA LYS A 64 8.17 8.45 -4.49
C LYS A 64 7.32 7.28 -3.98
N ILE A 65 6.56 7.50 -2.91
CA ILE A 65 5.63 6.52 -2.34
C ILE A 65 4.58 6.10 -3.38
N LEU A 66 3.97 7.07 -4.06
CA LEU A 66 2.96 6.80 -5.09
C LEU A 66 3.52 6.02 -6.28
N LEU A 67 4.75 6.33 -6.72
CA LEU A 67 5.43 5.58 -7.77
C LEU A 67 5.69 4.12 -7.38
N ILE A 68 6.12 3.87 -6.13
CA ILE A 68 6.32 2.51 -5.61
C ILE A 68 4.99 1.75 -5.56
N LEU A 69 3.91 2.42 -5.14
CA LEU A 69 2.57 1.83 -5.06
C LEU A 69 2.00 1.48 -6.43
N LEU A 70 2.30 2.28 -7.45
CA LEU A 70 1.89 2.02 -8.83
C LEU A 70 2.54 0.73 -9.37
N VAL A 71 3.85 0.57 -9.14
CA VAL A 71 4.57 -0.67 -9.50
C VAL A 71 4.02 -1.86 -8.74
N ARG A 72 3.77 -1.71 -7.43
CA ARG A 72 3.17 -2.76 -6.60
C ARG A 72 1.82 -3.22 -7.16
N SER A 73 0.94 -2.28 -7.51
CA SER A 73 -0.39 -2.60 -8.07
C SER A 73 -0.28 -3.27 -9.44
N ALA A 74 0.63 -2.81 -10.30
CA ALA A 74 0.86 -3.42 -11.61
C ALA A 74 1.34 -4.88 -11.51
N VAL A 75 2.34 -5.13 -10.66
CA VAL A 75 2.83 -6.49 -10.37
C VAL A 75 1.70 -7.34 -9.77
N GLY A 76 0.88 -6.75 -8.89
CA GLY A 76 -0.30 -7.41 -8.34
C GLY A 76 -1.29 -7.88 -9.42
N PHE A 77 -1.61 -7.04 -10.42
CA PHE A 77 -2.52 -7.41 -11.51
C PHE A 77 -1.94 -8.51 -12.41
N TRP A 78 -0.64 -8.47 -12.69
CA TRP A 78 0.03 -9.54 -13.43
C TRP A 78 0.06 -10.85 -12.65
N PHE A 79 0.31 -10.79 -11.35
CA PHE A 79 0.24 -11.96 -10.49
C PHE A 79 -1.17 -12.55 -10.48
N SER A 80 -2.21 -11.70 -10.33
CA SER A 80 -3.61 -12.14 -10.40
C SER A 80 -3.96 -12.74 -11.77
N ALA A 81 -3.48 -12.17 -12.88
CA ALA A 81 -3.69 -12.74 -14.21
C ALA A 81 -3.06 -14.14 -14.34
N ALA A 82 -1.83 -14.31 -13.81
CA ALA A 82 -1.16 -15.61 -13.79
C ALA A 82 -1.94 -16.64 -12.96
N VAL A 83 -2.46 -16.25 -11.79
CA VAL A 83 -3.29 -17.11 -10.94
C VAL A 83 -4.57 -17.53 -11.65
N LEU A 84 -5.29 -16.61 -12.31
CA LEU A 84 -6.52 -16.94 -13.03
C LEU A 84 -6.25 -17.90 -14.21
N ILE A 85 -5.14 -17.73 -14.93
CA ILE A 85 -4.77 -18.63 -16.03
C ILE A 85 -4.41 -20.03 -15.52
N LEU A 86 -3.69 -20.12 -14.39
CA LEU A 86 -3.19 -21.37 -13.85
C LEU A 86 -4.27 -22.19 -13.13
N PHE A 87 -5.09 -21.54 -12.29
CA PHE A 87 -6.05 -22.22 -11.42
C PHE A 87 -7.47 -22.29 -11.99
N LYS A 88 -7.84 -21.41 -12.93
CA LYS A 88 -9.16 -21.37 -13.58
C LYS A 88 -10.34 -21.57 -12.60
N PRO A 89 -10.50 -20.68 -11.60
CA PRO A 89 -11.62 -20.77 -10.66
C PRO A 89 -12.97 -20.63 -11.37
N ASP A 90 -13.97 -21.40 -10.91
CA ASP A 90 -15.29 -21.49 -11.54
C ASP A 90 -16.26 -20.41 -11.02
N THR A 91 -16.03 -19.88 -9.81
CA THR A 91 -16.95 -18.90 -9.19
C THR A 91 -16.45 -17.46 -9.30
N LEU A 92 -17.39 -16.53 -9.49
CA LEU A 92 -17.10 -15.08 -9.55
C LEU A 92 -16.39 -14.58 -8.29
N ALA A 93 -16.80 -15.08 -7.13
CA ALA A 93 -16.22 -14.70 -5.84
C ALA A 93 -14.75 -15.12 -5.73
N GLU A 94 -14.41 -16.33 -6.16
CA GLU A 94 -13.03 -16.82 -6.20
C GLU A 94 -12.16 -16.03 -7.17
N MET A 95 -12.71 -15.70 -8.35
CA MET A 95 -12.03 -14.85 -9.33
C MET A 95 -11.69 -13.48 -8.75
N LEU A 96 -12.69 -12.78 -8.19
CA LEU A 96 -12.48 -11.47 -7.57
C LEU A 96 -11.54 -11.54 -6.38
N LEU A 97 -11.61 -12.60 -5.57
CA LEU A 97 -10.68 -12.81 -4.47
C LEU A 97 -9.24 -12.92 -4.97
N ALA A 98 -8.99 -13.67 -6.06
CA ALA A 98 -7.67 -13.78 -6.66
C ALA A 98 -7.13 -12.44 -7.21
N VAL A 99 -8.02 -11.52 -7.63
CA VAL A 99 -7.64 -10.17 -8.08
C VAL A 99 -7.38 -9.22 -6.91
N VAL A 100 -8.27 -9.19 -5.92
CA VAL A 100 -8.24 -8.24 -4.81
C VAL A 100 -7.15 -8.59 -3.79
N PHE A 101 -6.84 -9.87 -3.62
CA PHE A 101 -5.89 -10.33 -2.61
C PHE A 101 -4.48 -9.73 -2.79
N PRO A 102 -3.84 -9.78 -3.97
CA PRO A 102 -2.54 -9.13 -4.19
C PRO A 102 -2.59 -7.60 -4.08
N GLN A 103 -3.72 -6.98 -4.44
CA GLN A 103 -3.90 -5.53 -4.35
C GLN A 103 -3.97 -5.05 -2.90
N SER A 104 -4.38 -5.92 -1.97
CA SER A 104 -4.57 -5.63 -0.55
C SER A 104 -3.33 -5.91 0.32
N GLY A 105 -2.29 -6.53 -0.26
CA GLY A 105 -1.07 -6.88 0.46
C GLY A 105 -0.18 -5.68 0.79
N CYS A 106 -0.38 -5.06 1.95
CA CYS A 106 0.59 -4.17 2.59
C CYS A 106 0.83 -4.65 4.02
N SER A 107 2.08 -5.00 4.32
CA SER A 107 2.45 -5.69 5.55
C SER A 107 2.93 -4.71 6.61
N LEU A 108 2.36 -4.81 7.83
CA LEU A 108 2.83 -4.07 9.02
C LEU A 108 4.18 -4.60 9.53
N TRP A 109 4.52 -5.84 9.18
CA TRP A 109 5.70 -6.57 9.66
C TRP A 109 7.04 -5.81 9.50
N PRO A 110 7.38 -5.28 8.31
CA PRO A 110 8.68 -4.62 8.11
C PRO A 110 8.79 -3.32 8.91
N LEU A 111 7.68 -2.60 9.09
CA LEU A 111 7.66 -1.36 9.86
C LEU A 111 7.90 -1.63 11.35
N LEU A 112 7.22 -2.63 11.91
CA LEU A 112 7.38 -3.01 13.32
C LEU A 112 8.83 -3.45 13.61
N TYR A 113 9.41 -4.26 12.74
CA TYR A 113 10.79 -4.72 12.90
C TYR A 113 11.81 -3.58 12.76
N ALA A 114 11.63 -2.71 11.75
CA ALA A 114 12.49 -1.52 11.58
C ALA A 114 12.41 -0.59 12.80
N SER A 115 11.22 -0.42 13.38
CA SER A 115 11.02 0.37 14.59
C SER A 115 11.70 -0.26 15.81
N GLN A 116 11.59 -1.57 15.99
CA GLN A 116 12.24 -2.28 17.10
C GLN A 116 13.76 -2.18 17.03
N ILE A 117 14.36 -2.34 15.84
CA ILE A 117 15.81 -2.16 15.66
C ILE A 117 16.23 -0.73 16.03
N ASN A 118 15.49 0.28 15.57
CA ASN A 118 15.80 1.67 15.89
C ASN A 118 15.72 1.94 17.41
N MET A 119 14.77 1.33 18.12
CA MET A 119 14.67 1.44 19.58
C MET A 119 15.89 0.82 20.27
N LEU A 120 16.29 -0.39 19.86
CA LEU A 120 17.48 -1.07 20.42
C LEU A 120 18.77 -0.28 20.17
N ASP A 121 18.91 0.34 19.00
CA ASP A 121 20.07 1.20 18.68
C ASP A 121 20.14 2.44 19.59
N GLN A 122 18.99 3.02 19.95
CA GLN A 122 18.88 4.15 20.88
C GLN A 122 19.17 3.73 22.33
N GLU A 123 18.58 2.62 22.79
CA GLU A 123 18.75 2.10 24.14
C GLU A 123 20.20 1.67 24.43
N GLN A 124 20.88 1.07 23.45
CA GLN A 124 22.28 0.67 23.59
C GLN A 124 23.28 1.81 23.32
N HIS A 125 22.79 3.03 23.07
CA HIS A 125 23.61 4.18 22.65
C HIS A 125 24.59 3.85 21.50
N ARG A 126 24.24 2.88 20.65
CA ARG A 126 25.12 2.34 19.61
C ARG A 126 25.28 3.33 18.46
N ARG A 127 24.24 4.11 18.17
CA ARG A 127 24.17 5.04 17.06
C ARG A 127 23.35 6.28 17.44
N THR A 128 23.81 7.44 16.98
CA THR A 128 23.09 8.72 17.13
C THR A 128 21.98 8.93 16.10
N HIS A 129 22.02 8.18 14.99
CA HIS A 129 21.02 8.23 13.93
C HIS A 129 20.30 6.89 13.78
N PRO A 130 18.98 6.90 13.53
CA PRO A 130 18.21 5.67 13.31
C PRO A 130 18.72 4.93 12.07
N THR A 131 18.82 3.60 12.15
CA THR A 131 19.28 2.75 11.04
C THR A 131 18.24 2.69 9.91
N PHE A 132 16.96 2.73 10.24
CA PHE A 132 15.86 2.74 9.28
C PHE A 132 15.06 4.05 9.33
N ASP A 133 14.65 4.54 8.16
CA ASP A 133 13.72 5.68 8.05
C ASP A 133 12.28 5.19 8.28
N THR A 134 11.86 5.18 9.56
CA THR A 134 10.51 4.79 9.97
C THR A 134 9.45 5.81 9.58
N GLU A 135 9.81 7.08 9.37
CA GLU A 135 8.89 8.13 8.87
C GLU A 135 8.47 7.82 7.44
N PHE A 136 9.43 7.47 6.58
CA PHE A 136 9.14 7.04 5.21
C PHE A 136 8.34 5.73 5.16
N ALA A 137 8.71 4.73 5.96
CA ALA A 137 8.01 3.45 6.01
C ALA A 137 6.56 3.59 6.51
N LEU A 138 6.33 4.42 7.55
CA LEU A 138 5.01 4.77 8.03
C LEU A 138 4.22 5.54 6.97
N GLY A 139 4.85 6.49 6.27
CA GLY A 139 4.25 7.23 5.16
C GLY A 139 3.82 6.32 4.00
N LEU A 140 4.65 5.34 3.63
CA LEU A 140 4.35 4.32 2.62
C LEU A 140 3.13 3.48 3.02
N LEU A 141 3.13 2.95 4.25
CA LEU A 141 2.04 2.13 4.78
C LEU A 141 0.72 2.92 4.82
N THR A 142 0.75 4.09 5.46
CA THR A 142 -0.40 4.97 5.65
C THR A 142 -0.99 5.38 4.30
N THR A 143 -0.17 5.70 3.30
CA THR A 143 -0.63 6.06 1.95
C THR A 143 -1.14 4.86 1.14
N SER A 144 -0.62 3.65 1.40
CA SER A 144 -0.96 2.43 0.65
C SER A 144 -2.39 1.94 0.90
N ILE A 145 -2.86 2.04 2.14
CA ILE A 145 -4.18 1.58 2.57
C ILE A 145 -5.32 2.27 1.79
N PRO A 146 -5.42 3.62 1.75
CA PRO A 146 -6.53 4.29 1.06
C PRO A 146 -6.46 4.09 -0.45
N ILE A 147 -5.25 4.02 -1.02
CA ILE A 147 -5.06 3.74 -2.45
C ILE A 147 -5.51 2.32 -2.80
N SER A 148 -5.16 1.33 -1.98
CA SER A 148 -5.60 -0.06 -2.17
C SER A 148 -7.13 -0.18 -2.06
N ILE A 149 -7.76 0.49 -1.08
CA ILE A 149 -9.21 0.55 -0.97
C ILE A 149 -9.85 1.16 -2.21
N GLY A 150 -9.29 2.27 -2.72
CA GLY A 150 -9.76 2.90 -3.95
C GLY A 150 -9.68 1.97 -5.17
N VAL A 151 -8.55 1.27 -5.32
CA VAL A 151 -8.38 0.26 -6.39
C VAL A 151 -9.39 -0.88 -6.25
N ASN A 152 -9.58 -1.40 -5.03
CA ASN A 152 -10.53 -2.48 -4.78
C ASN A 152 -11.98 -2.05 -5.07
N LEU A 153 -12.37 -0.82 -4.72
CA LEU A 153 -13.69 -0.28 -5.07
C LEU A 153 -13.89 -0.18 -6.58
N ILE A 154 -12.87 0.24 -7.33
CA ILE A 154 -12.92 0.27 -8.80
C ILE A 154 -13.10 -1.16 -9.36
N ILE A 155 -12.37 -2.14 -8.80
CA ILE A 155 -12.48 -3.56 -9.19
C ILE A 155 -13.89 -4.08 -8.93
N PHE A 156 -14.42 -3.88 -7.73
CA PHE A 156 -15.77 -4.36 -7.39
C PHE A 156 -16.86 -3.67 -8.20
N SER A 157 -16.71 -2.37 -8.48
CA SER A 157 -17.65 -1.61 -9.31
C SER A 157 -17.66 -2.08 -10.77
N ASN A 158 -16.53 -2.56 -11.29
CA ASN A 158 -16.38 -3.03 -12.68
C ASN A 158 -15.98 -4.51 -12.73
N SER A 159 -16.62 -5.35 -11.90
CA SER A 159 -16.20 -6.75 -11.69
C SER A 159 -16.07 -7.54 -12.99
N GLU A 160 -17.01 -7.39 -13.94
CA GLU A 160 -16.98 -8.07 -15.24
C GLU A 160 -15.70 -7.80 -16.05
N PHE A 161 -15.17 -6.57 -15.98
CA PHE A 161 -13.94 -6.19 -16.67
C PHE A 161 -12.70 -6.85 -16.04
N PHE A 162 -12.70 -7.03 -14.72
CA PHE A 162 -11.58 -7.60 -13.97
C PHE A 162 -11.62 -9.13 -13.81
N ILE A 163 -12.55 -9.81 -14.47
CA ILE A 163 -12.56 -11.28 -14.52
C ILE A 163 -11.60 -11.79 -15.60
N LEU A 164 -11.48 -11.07 -16.71
CA LEU A 164 -10.73 -11.53 -17.86
C LEU A 164 -9.21 -11.37 -17.63
N PRO A 165 -8.40 -12.45 -17.70
CA PRO A 165 -6.96 -12.36 -17.46
C PRO A 165 -6.24 -11.40 -18.43
N SER A 166 -6.74 -11.27 -19.65
CA SER A 166 -6.23 -10.34 -20.66
C SER A 166 -6.39 -8.87 -20.24
N HIS A 167 -7.52 -8.51 -19.64
CA HIS A 167 -7.76 -7.16 -19.12
C HIS A 167 -6.84 -6.85 -17.93
N LEU A 168 -6.62 -7.82 -17.04
CA LEU A 168 -5.67 -7.66 -15.93
C LEU A 168 -4.24 -7.43 -16.41
N GLY A 169 -3.79 -8.23 -17.39
CA GLY A 169 -2.50 -8.06 -18.02
C GLY A 169 -2.32 -6.66 -18.61
N LEU A 170 -3.34 -6.19 -19.32
CA LEU A 170 -3.36 -4.89 -19.97
C LEU A 170 -3.34 -3.74 -18.94
N VAL A 171 -4.15 -3.81 -17.88
CA VAL A 171 -4.14 -2.82 -16.79
C VAL A 171 -2.76 -2.76 -16.13
N GLY A 172 -2.15 -3.92 -15.85
CA GLY A 172 -0.78 -3.98 -15.32
C GLY A 172 0.24 -3.29 -16.23
N CYS A 173 0.17 -3.52 -17.54
CA CYS A 173 1.02 -2.84 -18.52
C CYS A 173 0.81 -1.32 -18.53
N ILE A 174 -0.45 -0.85 -18.50
CA ILE A 174 -0.77 0.58 -18.46
C ILE A 174 -0.18 1.24 -17.21
N LEU A 175 -0.30 0.60 -16.05
CA LEU A 175 0.25 1.12 -14.79
C LEU A 175 1.78 1.20 -14.82
N LEU A 176 2.47 0.23 -15.45
CA LEU A 176 3.93 0.29 -15.62
C LEU A 176 4.39 1.34 -16.64
N LEU A 177 3.62 1.56 -17.71
CA LEU A 177 3.87 2.65 -18.64
C LEU A 177 3.72 4.00 -17.94
N LEU A 178 2.64 4.16 -17.16
CA LEU A 178 2.42 5.36 -16.36
C LEU A 178 3.56 5.60 -15.37
N PHE A 179 4.06 4.54 -14.72
CA PHE A 179 5.26 4.62 -13.86
C PHE A 179 6.48 5.12 -14.64
N SER A 180 6.73 4.57 -15.83
CA SER A 180 7.89 4.92 -16.66
C SER A 180 7.84 6.38 -17.10
N ILE A 181 6.67 6.87 -17.52
CA ILE A 181 6.44 8.28 -17.88
C ILE A 181 6.62 9.18 -16.66
N ALA A 182 5.98 8.85 -15.54
CA ALA A 182 6.06 9.65 -14.31
C ALA A 182 7.48 9.70 -13.73
N LYS A 183 8.30 8.66 -13.96
CA LYS A 183 9.74 8.65 -13.66
C LYS A 183 10.55 9.49 -14.65
N GLY A 184 10.24 9.43 -15.94
CA GLY A 184 10.88 10.22 -17.00
C GLY A 184 10.78 11.73 -16.76
N ILE A 185 9.56 12.22 -16.47
CA ILE A 185 9.29 13.62 -16.12
C ILE A 185 10.17 14.11 -14.95
N ASN A 186 10.51 13.22 -14.00
CA ASN A 186 11.33 13.58 -12.84
C ASN A 186 12.80 13.85 -13.23
N ARG A 187 13.32 13.13 -14.23
CA ARG A 187 14.69 13.35 -14.72
C ARG A 187 14.86 14.73 -15.34
N GLU A 188 13.90 15.20 -16.13
CA GLU A 188 13.97 16.52 -16.76
C GLU A 188 13.89 17.67 -15.73
N SER A 189 13.03 17.55 -14.71
CA SER A 189 12.95 18.55 -13.63
C SER A 189 14.22 18.64 -12.77
N GLY A 190 15.05 17.59 -12.72
CA GLY A 190 16.33 17.59 -12.03
C GLY A 190 17.49 18.18 -12.85
N ILE A 191 17.36 18.24 -14.18
CA ILE A 191 18.36 18.80 -15.08
C ILE A 191 18.26 20.34 -15.09
N GLY A 192 17.05 20.91 -15.11
CA GLY A 192 16.86 22.37 -15.07
C GLY A 192 17.37 23.05 -13.79
N ASN A 193 17.51 22.33 -12.68
CA ASN A 193 18.08 22.86 -11.43
C ASN A 193 19.61 22.76 -11.35
N ARG A 194 20.26 22.06 -12.30
CA ARG A 194 21.73 22.06 -12.41
C ARG A 194 22.24 23.24 -13.25
N GLU A 195 21.48 23.69 -14.25
CA GLU A 195 21.88 24.84 -15.08
C GLU A 195 21.79 26.17 -14.31
N SER A 196 20.82 26.33 -13.41
CA SER A 196 20.70 27.53 -12.55
C SER A 196 21.79 27.63 -11.47
N GLY A 197 22.47 26.52 -11.13
CA GLY A 197 23.58 26.48 -10.18
C GLY A 197 24.95 26.79 -10.78
N ILE A 198 25.09 26.71 -12.10
CA ILE A 198 26.34 27.00 -12.81
C ILE A 198 26.47 28.51 -13.07
N GLY A 199 25.36 29.20 -13.36
CA GLY A 199 25.35 30.67 -13.58
C GLY A 199 25.65 31.54 -12.34
N LYS A 200 25.62 30.97 -11.11
CA LYS A 200 25.99 31.70 -9.87
C LYS A 200 27.46 31.55 -9.48
N ARG A 201 28.24 30.70 -10.15
CA ARG A 201 29.68 30.56 -9.88
C ARG A 201 30.54 31.53 -10.69
N GLU A 202 30.03 32.09 -11.78
CA GLU A 202 30.76 33.09 -12.58
C GLU A 202 30.62 34.52 -12.04
N SER A 203 29.51 34.88 -11.38
CA SER A 203 29.32 36.23 -10.83
C SER A 203 30.08 36.53 -9.52
N GLY A 204 30.91 35.60 -9.03
CA GLY A 204 31.67 35.71 -7.78
C GLY A 204 33.16 35.97 -7.96
N ARG A 205 33.67 36.02 -9.20
CA ARG A 205 35.10 36.26 -9.50
C ARG A 205 35.41 37.68 -9.96
N GLU A 206 34.41 38.52 -10.23
CA GLU A 206 34.58 39.87 -10.78
C GLU A 206 34.41 40.97 -9.72
N ASN A 207 34.89 40.73 -8.49
CA ASN A 207 34.87 41.73 -7.40
C ASN A 207 36.15 41.65 -6.53
N ARG A 208 37.27 41.27 -7.14
CA ARG A 208 38.61 41.36 -6.54
C ARG A 208 39.60 41.88 -7.58
N GLU A 209 39.45 43.12 -7.97
CA GLU A 209 40.55 43.98 -8.45
C GLU A 209 40.41 45.35 -7.79
#